data_AF-A0A7K2WJN8-F1
#
_entry.id   AF-A0A7K2WJN8-F1
#
_cell.length_a   1.000
_cell.length_b   1.000
_cell.length_c   1.000
_cell.angle_alpha   90.00
_cell.angle_beta   90.00
_cell.angle_gamma   90.00
#
_symmetry.space_group_name_H-M   'P 1'
#
loop_
_entity.id
_entity.type
_entity.pdbx_description
1 polymer ?
#
loop_
_entity_poly.entity_id
_entity_poly.type
_entity_poly.pdbx_seq_one_letter_code
_entity_poly.pdbx_strand_id
1 'polypeptide(L)'
;MAITHDEAVRFAEDVALYFEQDAGLPRISGRVIGWLLICDPPEQTAGQLAETLQASKASISTSTRQLIQAGLVEKISAPGDRRTYYRINDSGWVDSVFERLAAVTNILTVLEKGSELLAQDNPARRTRLENVADLYRWMQRELPPLLARHREHRLLNGGKK
;
A
#
# COMPACT_ATOMS: atom_id res chain seq x y z
N MET A 1 8.52 22.09 -18.31
CA MET A 1 9.89 22.01 -17.76
C MET A 1 10.09 20.58 -17.30
N ALA A 2 11.20 19.93 -17.66
CA ALA A 2 11.47 18.56 -17.20
C ALA A 2 11.85 18.59 -15.70
N ILE A 3 11.37 17.61 -14.93
CA ILE A 3 11.73 17.45 -13.51
C ILE A 3 13.22 17.13 -13.42
N THR A 4 13.95 17.80 -12.54
CA THR A 4 15.37 17.52 -12.30
C THR A 4 15.55 16.27 -11.44
N HIS A 5 16.72 15.63 -11.52
CA HIS A 5 17.03 14.46 -10.71
C HIS A 5 16.89 14.74 -9.20
N ASP A 6 17.38 15.90 -8.76
CA ASP A 6 17.32 16.30 -7.35
C ASP A 6 15.87 16.54 -6.87
N GLU A 7 15.02 17.11 -7.72
CA GLU A 7 13.58 17.24 -7.43
C GLU A 7 12.92 15.87 -7.30
N ALA A 8 13.26 14.92 -8.18
CA ALA A 8 12.72 13.58 -8.14
C ALA A 8 13.18 12.79 -6.90
N VAL A 9 14.46 12.88 -6.53
CA VAL A 9 14.98 12.26 -5.30
C VAL A 9 14.34 12.90 -4.07
N ARG A 10 14.13 14.22 -4.05
CA ARG A 10 13.43 14.91 -2.95
C ARG A 10 12.00 14.43 -2.80
N PHE A 11 11.26 14.29 -3.91
CA PHE A 11 9.92 13.71 -3.87
C PHE A 11 9.94 12.29 -3.29
N ALA A 12 10.93 11.47 -3.67
CA ALA A 12 11.09 10.14 -3.09
C ALA A 12 11.33 10.16 -1.57
N GLU A 13 12.02 11.19 -1.05
CA GLU A 13 12.16 11.40 0.40
C GLU A 13 10.86 11.83 1.07
N ASP A 14 10.06 12.69 0.44
CA ASP A 14 8.78 13.14 0.98
C ASP A 14 7.80 11.97 1.09
N VAL A 15 7.75 11.12 0.04
CA VAL A 15 7.00 9.86 0.07
C VAL A 15 7.51 8.95 1.18
N ALA A 16 8.83 8.86 1.35
CA ALA A 16 9.43 8.01 2.37
C ALA A 16 9.08 8.45 3.80
N LEU A 17 9.05 9.76 4.06
CA LEU A 17 8.61 10.34 5.34
C LEU A 17 7.16 9.98 5.63
N TYR A 18 6.27 10.18 4.65
CA TYR A 18 4.85 9.86 4.79
C TYR A 18 4.63 8.39 5.16
N PHE A 19 5.24 7.47 4.41
CA PHE A 19 5.06 6.03 4.63
C PHE A 19 5.70 5.53 5.93
N GLU A 20 6.79 6.14 6.38
CA GLU A 20 7.44 5.84 7.66
C GLU A 20 6.55 6.23 8.85
N GLN A 21 5.92 7.40 8.78
CA GLN A 21 5.12 7.95 9.86
C GLN A 21 3.71 7.35 9.93
N ASP A 22 3.01 7.25 8.79
CA ASP A 22 1.58 6.98 8.77
C ASP A 22 1.23 5.55 8.35
N ALA A 23 2.15 4.84 7.68
CA ALA A 23 1.88 3.51 7.12
C ALA A 23 2.80 2.41 7.68
N GLY A 24 3.74 2.76 8.56
CA GLY A 24 4.66 1.82 9.21
C GLY A 24 5.61 1.09 8.25
N LEU A 25 5.85 1.64 7.05
CA LEU A 25 6.83 1.07 6.13
C LEU A 25 8.25 1.56 6.50
N PRO A 26 9.28 0.72 6.31
CA PRO A 26 10.65 1.18 6.43
C PRO A 26 10.94 2.35 5.48
N ARG A 27 11.72 3.33 5.93
CA ARG A 27 12.10 4.51 5.14
C ARG A 27 12.53 4.16 3.72
N ILE A 28 13.42 3.17 3.57
CA ILE A 28 13.94 2.75 2.27
C ILE A 28 12.86 2.20 1.33
N SER A 29 11.84 1.49 1.85
CA SER A 29 10.71 1.02 1.05
C SER A 29 9.88 2.20 0.53
N GLY A 30 9.67 3.23 1.35
CA GLY A 30 9.03 4.47 0.91
C GLY A 30 9.84 5.22 -0.15
N ARG A 31 11.17 5.27 -0.04
CA ARG A 31 12.06 5.87 -1.06
C ARG A 31 11.97 5.13 -2.39
N VAL A 32 11.95 3.79 -2.35
CA VAL A 32 11.81 2.94 -3.55
C VAL A 32 10.48 3.21 -4.26
N ILE A 33 9.37 3.22 -3.51
CA ILE A 33 8.06 3.61 -4.05
C ILE A 33 8.13 5.00 -4.68
N GLY A 34 8.60 5.99 -3.90
CA GLY A 34 8.57 7.39 -4.30
C GLY A 34 9.36 7.64 -5.58
N TRP A 35 10.50 6.96 -5.74
CA TRP A 35 11.28 7.01 -6.96
C TRP A 35 10.58 6.31 -8.13
N LEU A 36 10.09 5.08 -7.94
CA LEU A 36 9.43 4.31 -9.00
C LEU A 36 8.14 4.96 -9.51
N LEU A 37 7.50 5.83 -8.72
CA LEU A 37 6.31 6.59 -9.13
C LEU A 37 6.61 7.64 -10.21
N ILE A 38 7.84 8.13 -10.31
CA ILE A 38 8.16 9.30 -11.14
C ILE A 38 9.41 9.12 -12.02
N CYS A 39 10.16 8.03 -11.86
CA CYS A 39 11.36 7.80 -12.64
C CYS A 39 11.05 7.54 -14.12
N ASP A 40 11.97 7.95 -14.99
CA ASP A 40 11.94 7.66 -16.42
C ASP A 40 13.30 7.04 -16.81
N PRO A 41 13.36 5.80 -17.34
CA PRO A 41 12.24 4.89 -17.61
C PRO A 41 11.55 4.36 -16.32
N PRO A 42 10.28 3.92 -16.41
CA PRO A 42 9.51 3.45 -15.25
C PRO A 42 10.05 2.12 -14.68
N GLU A 43 10.75 1.33 -15.49
CA GLU A 43 11.44 0.13 -15.04
C GLU A 43 12.88 0.42 -14.58
N GLN A 44 13.19 0.08 -13.32
CA GLN A 44 14.53 0.23 -12.75
C GLN A 44 15.07 -1.11 -12.24
N THR A 45 16.36 -1.35 -12.44
CA THR A 45 17.05 -2.49 -11.82
C THR A 45 17.37 -2.23 -10.36
N ALA A 46 17.61 -3.29 -9.57
CA ALA A 46 18.07 -3.13 -8.19
C ALA A 46 19.41 -2.35 -8.08
N GLY A 47 20.25 -2.39 -9.12
CA GLY A 47 21.49 -1.63 -9.17
C GLY A 47 21.24 -0.13 -9.31
N GLN A 48 20.36 0.26 -10.25
CA GLN A 48 19.97 1.66 -10.44
C GLN A 48 19.30 2.22 -9.19
N LEU A 49 18.37 1.46 -8.58
CA LEU A 49 17.73 1.87 -7.33
C LEU A 49 18.74 2.08 -6.19
N ALA A 50 19.73 1.18 -6.07
CA ALA A 50 20.78 1.31 -5.05
C ALA A 50 21.65 2.55 -5.26
N GLU A 51 21.99 2.85 -6.52
CA GLU A 51 22.79 4.01 -6.90
C GLU A 51 22.01 5.32 -6.68
N THR A 52 20.81 5.44 -7.24
CA THR A 52 20.00 6.66 -7.12
C THR A 52 19.61 6.95 -5.67
N LEU A 53 19.20 5.93 -4.92
CA LEU A 53 18.76 6.10 -3.54
C LEU A 53 19.93 6.05 -2.54
N GLN A 54 21.17 5.94 -3.00
CA GLN A 54 22.35 5.85 -2.12
C GLN A 54 22.16 4.79 -1.01
N ALA A 55 21.70 3.60 -1.42
CA ALA A 55 21.31 2.52 -0.51
C ALA A 55 22.03 1.21 -0.86
N SER A 56 22.18 0.34 0.12
CA SER A 56 22.81 -0.96 -0.12
C SER A 56 21.94 -1.85 -1.02
N LYS A 57 22.57 -2.70 -1.85
CA LYS A 57 21.86 -3.70 -2.67
C LYS A 57 21.00 -4.65 -1.81
N ALA A 58 21.46 -4.96 -0.60
CA ALA A 58 20.72 -5.78 0.35
C ALA A 58 19.43 -5.07 0.81
N SER A 59 19.50 -3.78 1.14
CA SER A 59 18.34 -2.97 1.52
C SER A 59 17.33 -2.87 0.37
N ILE A 60 17.80 -2.63 -0.86
CA ILE A 60 16.93 -2.60 -2.05
C ILE A 60 16.26 -3.97 -2.28
N SER A 61 17.00 -5.07 -2.16
CA SER A 61 16.45 -6.43 -2.32
C SER A 61 15.36 -6.73 -1.29
N THR A 62 15.58 -6.39 -0.01
CA THR A 62 14.58 -6.56 1.04
C THR A 62 13.36 -5.68 0.81
N SER A 63 13.56 -4.41 0.44
CA SER A 63 12.48 -3.44 0.19
C SER A 63 11.63 -3.85 -1.00
N THR A 64 12.25 -4.15 -2.14
CA THR A 64 11.52 -4.60 -3.34
C THR A 64 10.74 -5.89 -3.10
N ARG A 65 11.30 -6.87 -2.37
CA ARG A 65 10.56 -8.08 -1.98
C ARG A 65 9.33 -7.75 -1.13
N GLN A 66 9.48 -6.89 -0.11
CA GLN A 66 8.37 -6.45 0.74
C GLN A 66 7.28 -5.75 -0.08
N LEU A 67 7.68 -4.86 -0.98
CA LEU A 67 6.76 -4.09 -1.82
C LEU A 67 6.02 -4.95 -2.84
N ILE A 68 6.69 -6.00 -3.37
CA ILE A 68 6.04 -7.01 -4.21
C ILE A 68 5.00 -7.80 -3.42
N GLN A 69 5.33 -8.23 -2.18
CA GLN A 69 4.37 -8.91 -1.31
C GLN A 69 3.17 -8.01 -0.94
N ALA A 70 3.40 -6.71 -0.82
CA ALA A 70 2.35 -5.72 -0.60
C ALA A 70 1.55 -5.37 -1.87
N GLY A 71 1.92 -5.92 -3.04
CA GLY A 71 1.27 -5.66 -4.34
C GLY A 71 1.54 -4.26 -4.92
N LEU A 72 2.46 -3.49 -4.33
CA LEU A 72 2.75 -2.10 -4.70
C LEU A 72 3.74 -1.99 -5.86
N VAL A 73 4.66 -2.95 -5.95
CA VAL A 73 5.70 -3.04 -6.97
C VAL A 73 5.59 -4.39 -7.66
N GLU A 74 5.83 -4.44 -8.96
CA GLU A 74 5.94 -5.70 -9.69
C GLU A 74 7.35 -5.93 -10.22
N LYS A 75 7.68 -7.20 -10.44
CA LYS A 75 8.94 -7.64 -11.03
C LYS A 75 8.74 -7.94 -12.50
N ILE A 76 9.59 -7.35 -13.35
CA ILE A 76 9.58 -7.57 -14.80
C ILE A 76 10.87 -8.25 -15.25
N SER A 77 10.71 -9.15 -16.22
CA SER A 77 11.79 -9.74 -17.01
C SER A 77 11.54 -9.46 -18.48
N ALA A 78 12.52 -8.91 -19.18
CA ALA A 78 12.46 -8.72 -20.63
C ALA A 78 13.03 -9.95 -21.36
N PRO A 79 12.39 -10.47 -22.43
CA PRO A 79 12.95 -11.55 -23.23
C PRO A 79 14.34 -11.20 -23.77
N GLY A 80 15.32 -12.07 -23.54
CA GLY A 80 16.71 -11.84 -23.96
C GLY A 80 17.56 -11.00 -23.01
N ASP A 81 16.95 -10.36 -22.00
CA ASP A 81 17.67 -9.71 -20.91
C ASP A 81 17.62 -10.59 -19.64
N ARG A 82 18.77 -10.80 -19.02
CA ARG A 82 18.88 -11.53 -17.75
C ARG A 82 18.66 -10.64 -16.53
N ARG A 83 18.53 -9.32 -16.71
CA ARG A 83 18.31 -8.36 -15.63
C ARG A 83 16.88 -8.45 -15.11
N THR A 84 16.75 -8.26 -13.81
CA THR A 84 15.47 -8.08 -13.13
C THR A 84 15.18 -6.59 -13.01
N TYR A 85 13.99 -6.20 -13.44
CA TYR A 85 13.47 -4.84 -13.33
C TYR A 85 12.31 -4.79 -12.34
N TYR A 86 12.12 -3.60 -11.77
CA TYR A 86 11.05 -3.27 -10.84
C TYR A 86 10.34 -2.01 -11.33
N ARG A 87 9.01 -1.99 -11.24
CA ARG A 87 8.19 -0.80 -11.47
C ARG A 87 6.97 -0.79 -10.55
N ILE A 88 6.26 0.32 -10.48
CA ILE A 88 4.97 0.39 -9.80
C ILE A 88 4.00 -0.59 -10.46
N ASN A 89 3.28 -1.36 -9.64
CA ASN A 89 2.15 -2.13 -10.10
C ASN A 89 0.89 -1.27 -10.00
N ASP A 90 0.60 -0.44 -11.00
CA ASP A 90 -0.53 0.51 -10.94
C ASP A 90 -1.88 -0.17 -10.66
N SER A 91 -2.06 -1.36 -11.24
CA SER A 91 -3.28 -2.15 -11.05
C SER A 91 -3.35 -2.76 -9.65
N GLY A 92 -2.28 -3.46 -9.25
CA GLY A 92 -2.17 -4.16 -7.97
C GLY A 92 -2.08 -3.22 -6.79
N TRP A 93 -1.50 -2.03 -6.94
CA TRP A 93 -1.45 -1.03 -5.87
C TRP A 93 -2.85 -0.68 -5.39
N VAL A 94 -3.74 -0.35 -6.33
CA VAL A 94 -5.11 0.05 -5.98
C VAL A 94 -5.87 -1.14 -5.40
N ASP A 95 -5.68 -2.33 -5.95
CA ASP A 95 -6.32 -3.55 -5.44
C ASP A 95 -5.82 -3.87 -4.01
N SER A 96 -4.52 -3.69 -3.73
CA SER A 96 -3.94 -3.83 -2.39
C SER A 96 -4.50 -2.82 -1.38
N VAL A 97 -4.75 -1.58 -1.79
CA VAL A 97 -5.40 -0.57 -0.92
C VAL A 97 -6.82 -1.01 -0.58
N PHE A 98 -7.56 -1.54 -1.54
CA PHE A 98 -8.91 -2.05 -1.33
C PHE A 98 -8.96 -3.28 -0.43
N GLU A 99 -8.07 -4.24 -0.65
CA GLU A 99 -7.94 -5.41 0.23
C GLU A 99 -7.61 -5.01 1.66
N ARG A 100 -6.71 -4.03 1.85
CA ARG A 100 -6.35 -3.53 3.19
C ARG A 100 -7.54 -2.85 3.87
N LEU A 101 -8.29 -2.02 3.14
CA LEU A 101 -9.50 -1.40 3.67
C LEU A 101 -10.56 -2.44 4.05
N ALA A 102 -10.75 -3.48 3.24
CA ALA A 102 -11.65 -4.57 3.58
C ALA A 102 -11.17 -5.33 4.83
N ALA A 103 -9.87 -5.60 4.94
CA ALA A 103 -9.27 -6.31 6.07
C ALA A 103 -9.36 -5.55 7.40
N VAL A 104 -9.46 -4.21 7.40
CA VAL A 104 -9.67 -3.40 8.62
C VAL A 104 -10.93 -3.84 9.37
N THR A 105 -11.91 -4.43 8.68
CA THR A 105 -13.16 -4.91 9.29
C THR A 105 -13.03 -6.27 10.00
N ASN A 106 -11.90 -6.99 9.83
CA ASN A 106 -11.67 -8.30 10.46
C ASN A 106 -11.63 -8.25 11.99
N ILE A 107 -11.36 -7.08 12.57
CA ILE A 107 -11.40 -6.89 14.02
C ILE A 107 -12.81 -7.13 14.59
N LEU A 108 -13.86 -7.02 13.77
CA LEU A 108 -15.23 -7.23 14.19
C LEU A 108 -15.43 -8.61 14.84
N THR A 109 -14.85 -9.68 14.28
CA THR A 109 -14.92 -11.03 14.87
C THR A 109 -14.30 -11.10 16.27
N VAL A 110 -13.29 -10.26 16.56
CA VAL A 110 -12.67 -10.16 17.89
C VAL A 110 -13.56 -9.36 18.84
N LEU A 111 -14.18 -8.28 18.36
CA LEU A 111 -15.09 -7.44 19.14
C LEU A 111 -16.39 -8.21 19.50
N GLU A 112 -16.90 -9.05 18.60
CA GLU A 112 -18.08 -9.88 18.85
C GLU A 112 -17.83 -10.90 19.97
N LYS A 113 -16.66 -11.53 20.01
CA LYS A 113 -16.26 -12.39 21.16
C LYS A 113 -16.24 -11.62 22.47
N GLY A 114 -15.79 -10.36 22.45
CA GLY A 114 -15.85 -9.49 23.62
C GLY A 114 -17.30 -9.21 24.07
N SER A 115 -18.23 -9.16 23.12
CA SER A 115 -19.63 -8.86 23.39
C SER A 115 -20.31 -10.03 24.09
N GLU A 116 -19.99 -11.26 23.68
CA GLU A 116 -20.42 -12.49 24.35
C GLU A 116 -19.92 -12.55 25.79
N LEU A 117 -18.65 -12.21 26.04
CA LEU A 117 -18.07 -12.20 27.39
C LEU A 117 -18.75 -11.19 28.32
N LEU A 118 -19.21 -10.06 27.78
CA LEU A 118 -19.82 -8.99 28.56
C LEU A 118 -21.36 -9.08 28.62
N ALA A 119 -21.98 -10.15 28.09
CA ALA A 119 -23.44 -10.26 27.97
C ALA A 119 -24.18 -9.96 29.28
N GLN A 120 -23.67 -10.46 30.41
CA GLN A 120 -24.25 -10.25 31.76
C GLN A 120 -23.47 -9.25 32.64
N ASP A 121 -22.49 -8.53 32.07
CA ASP A 121 -21.64 -7.58 32.80
C ASP A 121 -22.32 -6.21 32.99
N ASN A 122 -21.61 -5.25 33.58
CA ASN A 122 -22.10 -3.89 33.79
C ASN A 122 -22.35 -3.16 32.45
N PRO A 123 -23.38 -2.27 32.37
CA PRO A 123 -23.74 -1.59 31.13
C PRO A 123 -22.64 -0.72 30.52
N ALA A 124 -21.86 0.00 31.31
CA ALA A 124 -20.81 0.91 30.82
C ALA A 124 -19.69 0.16 30.07
N ARG A 125 -19.35 -1.07 30.48
CA ARG A 125 -18.36 -1.90 29.77
C ARG A 125 -18.89 -2.36 28.42
N ARG A 126 -20.14 -2.81 28.38
CA ARG A 126 -20.83 -3.18 27.12
C ARG A 126 -20.89 -2.01 26.15
N THR A 127 -21.33 -0.84 26.61
CA THR A 127 -21.46 0.35 25.75
C THR A 127 -20.15 0.74 25.07
N ARG A 128 -19.01 0.70 25.78
CA ARG A 128 -17.71 1.01 25.16
C ARG A 128 -17.36 0.04 24.02
N LEU A 129 -17.61 -1.24 24.21
CA LEU A 129 -17.34 -2.26 23.21
C LEU A 129 -18.30 -2.13 22.01
N GLU A 130 -19.60 -1.97 22.28
CA GLU A 130 -20.63 -1.87 21.24
C GLU A 130 -20.40 -0.64 20.36
N ASN A 131 -20.05 0.51 20.95
CA ASN A 131 -19.74 1.73 20.17
C ASN A 131 -18.62 1.49 19.14
N VAL A 132 -17.62 0.68 19.48
CA VAL A 132 -16.52 0.34 18.55
C VAL A 132 -16.98 -0.72 17.55
N ALA A 133 -17.69 -1.76 18.01
CA ALA A 133 -18.22 -2.81 17.14
C ALA A 133 -19.18 -2.26 16.07
N ASP A 134 -20.04 -1.31 16.43
CA ASP A 134 -20.98 -0.65 15.53
C ASP A 134 -20.29 0.08 14.38
N LEU A 135 -19.17 0.76 14.66
CA LEU A 135 -18.37 1.40 13.61
C LEU A 135 -17.86 0.37 12.60
N TYR A 136 -17.25 -0.72 13.08
CA TYR A 136 -16.69 -1.75 12.21
C TYR A 136 -17.78 -2.54 11.47
N ARG A 137 -18.94 -2.74 12.08
CA ARG A 137 -20.12 -3.34 11.44
C ARG A 137 -20.67 -2.47 10.33
N TRP A 138 -20.73 -1.15 10.54
CA TRP A 138 -21.07 -0.19 9.49
C TRP A 138 -20.03 -0.24 8.36
N MET A 139 -18.72 -0.17 8.67
CA MET A 139 -17.66 -0.25 7.67
C MET A 139 -17.68 -1.54 6.85
N GLN A 140 -17.92 -2.70 7.48
CA GLN A 140 -18.02 -4.00 6.80
C GLN A 140 -19.14 -4.02 5.76
N ARG A 141 -20.24 -3.31 6.02
CA ARG A 141 -21.35 -3.19 5.08
C ARG A 141 -21.06 -2.17 3.97
N GLU A 142 -20.50 -1.01 4.30
CA GLU A 142 -20.37 0.10 3.36
C GLU A 142 -19.10 0.06 2.49
N LEU A 143 -17.99 -0.51 2.98
CA LEU A 143 -16.73 -0.54 2.24
C LEU A 143 -16.84 -1.37 0.95
N PRO A 144 -17.27 -2.65 0.96
CA PRO A 144 -17.32 -3.46 -0.27
C PRO A 144 -18.06 -2.81 -1.45
N PRO A 145 -19.29 -2.27 -1.30
CA PRO A 145 -19.99 -1.62 -2.40
C PRO A 145 -19.34 -0.27 -2.80
N LEU A 146 -18.74 0.46 -1.86
CA LEU A 146 -17.98 1.68 -2.17
C LEU A 146 -16.77 1.35 -3.06
N LEU A 147 -16.00 0.32 -2.70
CA LEU A 147 -14.80 -0.09 -3.43
C LEU A 147 -15.15 -0.66 -4.81
N ALA A 148 -16.24 -1.43 -4.92
CA ALA A 148 -16.73 -1.95 -6.20
C ALA A 148 -17.05 -0.83 -7.20
N ARG A 149 -17.79 0.21 -6.77
CA ARG A 149 -18.11 1.37 -7.62
C ARG A 149 -16.86 2.12 -8.09
N HIS A 150 -15.86 2.28 -7.23
CA HIS A 150 -14.60 2.91 -7.64
C HIS A 150 -13.85 2.06 -8.68
N ARG A 151 -13.85 0.73 -8.52
CA ARG A 151 -13.25 -0.18 -9.51
C ARG A 151 -13.93 -0.05 -10.87
N GLU A 152 -15.25 -0.03 -10.91
CA GLU A 152 -16.02 0.19 -12.14
C GLU A 152 -15.72 1.54 -12.78
N HIS A 153 -15.70 2.62 -11.99
CA HIS A 153 -15.31 3.96 -12.48
C HIS A 153 -13.89 3.97 -13.08
N ARG A 154 -12.93 3.27 -12.46
CA ARG A 154 -11.57 3.14 -13.00
C ARG A 154 -11.53 2.35 -14.30
N LEU A 155 -12.29 1.26 -14.43
CA LEU A 155 -12.34 0.46 -15.65
C LEU A 155 -12.95 1.25 -16.82
N LEU A 156 -13.99 2.04 -16.56
CA LEU A 156 -14.66 2.87 -17.57
C LEU A 156 -13.82 4.07 -18.02
N ASN A 157 -13.00 4.63 -17.12
CA ASN A 157 -12.19 5.83 -17.40
C ASN A 157 -10.70 5.56 -17.67
N GLY A 158 -10.17 4.42 -17.22
CA GLY A 158 -8.77 4.01 -17.34
C GLY A 158 -8.44 3.21 -18.60
N GLY A 159 -9.44 2.86 -19.41
CA GLY A 159 -9.25 2.26 -20.75
C GLY A 159 -8.95 3.27 -21.86
N LYS A 160 -8.78 4.56 -21.53
CA LYS A 160 -8.32 5.60 -22.46
C LYS A 160 -6.92 6.07 -22.06
N LYS A 161 -5.91 5.28 -22.40
CA LYS A 161 -4.63 5.71 -22.98
C LYS A 161 -3.73 4.51 -23.22
#